data_AF-A0A1S3Y2L2-F1
#
_entry.id   AF-A0A1S3Y2L2-F1
#
_cell.length_a   1.000
_cell.length_b   1.000
_cell.length_c   1.000
_cell.angle_alpha   90.00
_cell.angle_beta   90.00
_cell.angle_gamma   90.00
#
_symmetry.space_group_name_H-M   'P 1'
#
loop_
_entity.id
_entity.type
_entity.pdbx_description
1 polymer ?
#
loop_
_entity_poly.entity_id
_entity_poly.type
_entity_poly.pdbx_seq_one_letter_code
_entity_poly.pdbx_strand_id
1 'polypeptide(L)'
;MILLFSGSITLSYIFILHKLQDTQKMEHRYTIHEITPFTRDWSCKIQVVDKIRPKISRDHRVNFQTTIVQDENEDQICIITYGPEVAHYDNLFKHFHTYLISAAKVREPSRFAIPMHNFEWVLDTFSIVEEVIENNEEESMLPLPSRLNMVSFADIEKQIPGDEFDLVAVVANCGTMKYQGSENRRFQEAILIDDKKKPFLFTIWGELADKDGTELLQQLHRYPVIVAKRIAISNFKQGQRTTIRC
;
A
#
# COMPACT_ATOMS: atom_id res chain seq x y z
N MET A 1 51.06 -7.69 7.02
CA MET A 1 50.16 -6.85 6.20
C MET A 1 48.88 -6.66 6.99
N ILE A 2 48.81 -5.58 7.76
CA ILE A 2 47.71 -5.27 8.68
C ILE A 2 46.59 -4.65 7.83
N LEU A 3 45.46 -5.35 7.71
CA LEU A 3 44.25 -4.80 7.09
C LEU A 3 43.55 -3.90 8.12
N LEU A 4 43.69 -2.59 7.94
CA LEU A 4 42.92 -1.56 8.63
C LEU A 4 41.53 -1.47 8.00
N PHE A 5 40.55 -2.16 8.57
CA PHE A 5 39.12 -1.87 8.34
C PHE A 5 38.35 -2.18 9.62
N SER A 6 37.75 -1.16 10.26
CA SER A 6 36.39 -1.26 10.83
C SER A 6 35.96 -0.07 11.71
N GLY A 7 36.79 0.95 11.95
CA GLY A 7 36.40 2.06 12.86
C GLY A 7 35.06 2.75 12.49
N SER A 8 34.74 2.88 11.20
CA SER A 8 33.49 3.53 10.77
C SER A 8 32.26 2.65 10.93
N ILE A 9 32.38 1.33 10.69
CA ILE A 9 31.25 0.38 10.81
C ILE A 9 30.90 0.17 12.29
N THR A 10 31.91 0.07 13.16
CA THR A 10 31.69 -0.07 14.61
C THR A 10 31.04 1.16 15.21
N LEU A 11 31.42 2.38 14.80
CA LEU A 11 30.79 3.60 15.30
C LEU A 11 29.34 3.72 14.82
N SER A 12 29.06 3.47 13.54
CA SER A 12 27.68 3.48 13.03
C SER A 12 26.78 2.48 13.75
N TYR A 13 27.28 1.27 14.01
CA TYR A 13 26.52 0.25 14.73
C TYR A 13 26.28 0.63 16.20
N ILE A 14 27.27 1.22 16.88
CA ILE A 14 27.13 1.72 18.25
C ILE A 14 26.12 2.88 18.32
N PHE A 15 26.14 3.80 17.34
CA PHE A 15 25.16 4.88 17.26
C PHE A 15 23.73 4.37 17.02
N ILE A 16 23.57 3.35 16.17
CA ILE A 16 22.27 2.69 15.94
C ILE A 16 21.79 1.97 17.22
N LEU A 17 22.67 1.25 17.92
CA LEU A 17 22.34 0.59 19.18
C LEU A 17 21.95 1.58 20.31
N HIS A 18 22.68 2.69 20.44
CA HIS A 18 22.32 3.75 21.39
C HIS A 18 20.97 4.39 21.03
N LYS A 19 20.73 4.65 19.75
CA LYS A 19 19.42 5.14 19.26
C LYS A 19 18.32 4.14 19.56
N LEU A 20 18.53 2.83 19.35
CA LEU A 20 17.56 1.78 19.67
C LEU A 20 17.23 1.76 21.18
N GLN A 21 18.24 1.89 22.05
CA GLN A 21 18.03 1.95 23.50
C GLN A 21 17.27 3.22 23.96
N ASP A 22 17.48 4.36 23.31
CA ASP A 22 16.71 5.58 23.59
C ASP A 22 15.28 5.50 23.01
N THR A 23 15.08 4.79 21.89
CA THR A 23 13.77 4.65 21.23
C THR A 23 12.80 3.79 22.04
N GLN A 24 13.32 2.77 22.75
CA GLN A 24 12.59 1.98 23.75
C GLN A 24 12.08 2.83 24.94
N LYS A 25 12.53 4.08 25.07
CA LYS A 25 12.17 5.01 26.15
C LYS A 25 11.52 6.31 25.66
N MET A 26 10.95 6.30 24.45
CA MET A 26 10.23 7.44 23.89
C MET A 26 8.75 7.36 24.29
N GLU A 27 8.36 8.10 25.34
CA GLU A 27 6.97 8.14 25.87
C GLU A 27 5.97 8.79 24.90
N HIS A 28 6.42 9.56 23.89
CA HIS A 28 5.52 10.23 22.95
C HIS A 28 5.68 9.67 21.53
N ARG A 29 4.58 9.10 21.02
CA ARG A 29 4.44 8.69 19.62
C ARG A 29 3.76 9.80 18.85
N TYR A 30 4.35 10.17 17.72
CA TYR A 30 3.77 11.17 16.82
C TYR A 30 2.74 10.50 15.91
N THR A 31 1.68 11.24 15.61
CA THR A 31 0.76 10.93 14.51
C THR A 31 1.37 11.34 13.17
N ILE A 32 0.84 10.83 12.06
CA ILE A 32 1.30 11.19 10.71
C ILE A 32 1.17 12.71 10.49
N HIS A 33 0.10 13.30 10.99
CA HIS A 33 -0.20 14.73 10.81
C HIS A 33 0.83 15.66 11.48
N GLU A 34 1.41 15.23 12.61
CA GLU A 34 2.37 16.03 13.39
C GLU A 34 3.79 15.98 12.82
N ILE A 35 4.08 15.02 11.94
CA ILE A 35 5.43 14.79 11.40
C ILE A 35 5.68 15.68 10.19
N THR A 36 6.72 16.50 10.31
CA THR A 36 7.20 17.41 9.26
C THR A 36 8.68 17.16 8.96
N PRO A 37 9.24 17.71 7.87
CA PRO A 37 10.68 17.67 7.60
C PRO A 37 11.58 18.23 8.71
N PHE A 38 11.02 19.00 9.65
CA PHE A 38 11.76 19.61 10.75
C PHE A 38 11.60 18.85 12.07
N THR A 39 10.66 17.90 12.15
CA THR A 39 10.44 17.06 13.33
C THR A 39 11.64 16.12 13.49
N ARG A 40 12.31 16.16 14.65
CA ARG A 40 13.47 15.32 14.96
C ARG A 40 13.07 14.21 15.91
N ASP A 41 13.82 13.11 15.86
CA ASP A 41 13.72 12.01 16.82
C ASP A 41 12.28 11.48 16.97
N TRP A 42 11.52 11.45 15.88
CA TRP A 42 10.14 11.00 15.90
C TRP A 42 10.05 9.48 15.74
N SER A 43 9.02 8.91 16.36
CA SER A 43 8.56 7.55 16.13
C SER A 43 7.06 7.59 15.90
N CYS A 44 6.57 6.84 14.91
CA CYS A 44 5.16 6.77 14.55
C CYS A 44 4.72 5.31 14.45
N LYS A 45 3.56 5.02 15.05
CA LYS A 45 2.90 3.73 14.90
C LYS A 45 2.01 3.75 13.66
N ILE A 46 2.29 2.85 12.73
CA ILE A 46 1.58 2.77 11.46
C ILE A 46 1.10 1.35 11.18
N GLN A 47 0.12 1.23 10.29
CA GLN A 47 -0.34 -0.02 9.71
C GLN A 47 -0.19 0.04 8.20
N VAL A 48 0.31 -1.04 7.59
CA VAL A 48 0.44 -1.14 6.14
C VAL A 48 -0.93 -1.39 5.52
N VAL A 49 -1.41 -0.47 4.68
CA VAL A 49 -2.72 -0.57 4.02
C VAL A 49 -2.59 -1.18 2.63
N ASP A 50 -1.57 -0.79 1.87
CA ASP A 50 -1.38 -1.23 0.49
C ASP A 50 0.11 -1.16 0.10
N LYS A 51 0.52 -2.00 -0.85
CA LYS A 51 1.86 -2.03 -1.43
C LYS A 51 1.77 -2.00 -2.94
N ILE A 52 2.20 -0.88 -3.51
CA ILE A 52 2.33 -0.76 -4.95
C ILE A 52 3.54 -1.57 -5.38
N ARG A 53 3.42 -2.31 -6.49
CA ARG A 53 4.53 -3.12 -7.00
C ARG A 53 5.79 -2.27 -7.24
N PRO A 54 6.99 -2.83 -7.03
CA PRO A 54 8.23 -2.18 -7.40
C PRO A 54 8.20 -1.72 -8.86
N LYS A 55 8.62 -0.47 -9.08
CA LYS A 55 8.66 0.20 -10.38
C LYS A 55 10.07 0.66 -10.65
N ILE A 56 10.43 0.66 -11.92
CA ILE A 56 11.64 1.31 -12.39
C ILE A 56 11.29 2.75 -12.77
N SER A 57 12.12 3.70 -12.36
CA SER A 57 12.01 5.12 -12.72
C SER A 57 11.97 5.33 -14.24
N ARG A 58 11.39 6.45 -14.70
CA ARG A 58 11.24 6.73 -16.14
C ARG A 58 12.57 6.79 -16.90
N ASP A 59 13.64 7.18 -16.22
CA ASP A 59 15.00 7.22 -16.77
C ASP A 59 15.74 5.87 -16.65
N HIS A 60 15.06 4.83 -16.16
CA HIS A 60 15.56 3.47 -15.96
C HIS A 60 16.74 3.34 -14.99
N ARG A 61 16.93 4.33 -14.10
CA ARG A 61 18.10 4.37 -13.21
C ARG A 61 17.82 3.81 -11.82
N VAL A 62 16.58 3.90 -11.34
CA VAL A 62 16.27 3.63 -9.94
C VAL A 62 15.04 2.73 -9.85
N ASN A 63 15.19 1.60 -9.17
CA ASN A 63 14.05 0.82 -8.70
C ASN A 63 13.47 1.48 -7.44
N PHE A 64 12.16 1.57 -7.32
CA PHE A 64 11.49 2.10 -6.14
C PHE A 64 10.17 1.40 -5.91
N GLN A 65 9.72 1.39 -4.65
CA GLN A 65 8.40 0.90 -4.28
C GLN A 65 7.68 1.95 -3.44
N THR A 66 6.36 2.02 -3.58
CA THR A 66 5.51 2.87 -2.76
C THR A 66 4.63 2.00 -1.89
N THR A 67 4.77 2.15 -0.58
CA THR A 67 3.90 1.52 0.42
C THR A 67 2.99 2.57 1.00
N ILE A 68 1.70 2.27 1.11
CA ILE A 68 0.70 3.14 1.73
C ILE A 68 0.49 2.65 3.14
N VAL A 69 0.65 3.56 4.10
CA VAL A 69 0.46 3.27 5.51
C VAL A 69 -0.52 4.26 6.12
N GLN A 70 -1.08 3.90 7.27
CA GLN A 70 -1.94 4.77 8.04
C GLN A 70 -1.61 4.72 9.54
N ASP A 71 -1.97 5.76 10.29
CA ASP A 71 -1.85 5.78 11.74
C ASP A 71 -3.19 5.45 12.43
N GLU A 72 -3.24 5.67 13.75
CA GLU A 72 -4.43 5.45 14.59
C GLU A 72 -5.63 6.35 14.24
N ASN A 73 -5.38 7.51 13.61
CA ASN A 73 -6.44 8.41 13.15
C ASN A 73 -6.92 8.06 11.74
N GLU A 74 -6.40 6.98 11.16
CA GLU A 74 -6.57 6.58 9.77
C GLU A 74 -6.15 7.68 8.78
N ASP A 75 -5.18 8.51 9.17
CA ASP A 75 -4.51 9.43 8.26
C ASP A 75 -3.46 8.64 7.46
N GLN A 76 -3.43 8.83 6.14
CA GLN A 76 -2.61 8.02 5.24
C GLN A 76 -1.39 8.77 4.73
N ILE A 77 -0.25 8.09 4.64
CA ILE A 77 0.97 8.62 4.04
C ILE A 77 1.70 7.59 3.17
N CYS A 78 2.39 8.08 2.14
CA CYS A 78 3.22 7.26 1.28
C CYS A 78 4.61 7.10 1.88
N ILE A 79 5.06 5.85 1.94
CA ILE A 79 6.44 5.47 2.20
C ILE A 79 7.08 5.04 0.87
N ILE A 80 8.24 5.63 0.56
CA ILE A 80 9.02 5.31 -0.63
C ILE A 80 10.31 4.61 -0.24
N THR A 81 10.56 3.46 -0.86
CA THR A 81 11.83 2.72 -0.73
C THR A 81 12.55 2.74 -2.07
N TYR A 82 13.87 2.85 -2.06
CA TYR A 82 14.69 3.00 -3.27
C TYR A 82 15.80 1.95 -3.37
N GLY A 83 16.13 1.59 -4.60
CA GLY A 83 17.30 0.80 -4.95
C GLY A 83 17.35 -0.57 -4.24
N PRO A 84 18.46 -0.90 -3.56
CA PRO A 84 18.65 -2.23 -2.96
C PRO A 84 17.69 -2.50 -1.79
N GLU A 85 17.23 -1.46 -1.09
CA GLU A 85 16.35 -1.61 0.08
C GLU A 85 14.93 -2.05 -0.29
N VAL A 86 14.53 -1.91 -1.56
CA VAL A 86 13.20 -2.30 -2.04
C VAL A 86 12.88 -3.75 -1.69
N ALA A 87 13.81 -4.67 -1.95
CA ALA A 87 13.57 -6.10 -1.67
C ALA A 87 13.50 -6.39 -0.16
N HIS A 88 14.24 -5.65 0.67
CA HIS A 88 14.20 -5.80 2.12
C HIS A 88 12.82 -5.39 2.67
N TYR A 89 12.38 -4.18 2.36
CA TYR A 89 11.13 -3.63 2.87
C TYR A 89 9.89 -4.28 2.24
N ASP A 90 9.94 -4.73 0.99
CA ASP A 90 8.83 -5.48 0.39
C ASP A 90 8.55 -6.78 1.13
N ASN A 91 9.60 -7.47 1.58
CA ASN A 91 9.47 -8.70 2.38
C ASN A 91 9.10 -8.40 3.85
N LEU A 92 9.59 -7.28 4.39
CA LEU A 92 9.28 -6.86 5.76
C LEU A 92 7.80 -6.47 5.91
N PHE A 93 7.30 -5.61 5.01
CA PHE A 93 5.95 -5.08 5.11
C PHE A 93 4.90 -6.10 4.64
N LYS A 94 4.11 -6.55 5.60
CA LYS A 94 2.91 -7.37 5.41
C LYS A 94 1.65 -6.51 5.49
N HIS A 95 0.68 -6.76 4.62
CA HIS A 95 -0.61 -6.04 4.62
C HIS A 95 -1.30 -6.18 5.98
N PHE A 96 -1.84 -5.06 6.48
CA PHE A 96 -2.57 -4.92 7.73
C PHE A 96 -1.79 -5.22 9.02
N HIS A 97 -0.48 -5.46 8.92
CA HIS A 97 0.38 -5.53 10.09
C HIS A 97 0.78 -4.12 10.55
N THR A 98 1.05 -4.00 11.85
CA THR A 98 1.42 -2.75 12.51
C THR A 98 2.92 -2.68 12.75
N TYR A 99 3.51 -1.50 12.54
CA TYR A 99 4.93 -1.26 12.70
C TYR A 99 5.18 0.07 13.42
N LEU A 100 6.30 0.16 14.11
CA LEU A 100 6.88 1.42 14.56
C LEU A 100 7.94 1.84 13.58
N ILE A 101 7.81 3.06 13.04
CA ILE A 101 8.78 3.65 12.13
C ILE A 101 9.42 4.84 12.82
N SER A 102 10.75 4.87 12.80
CA SER A 102 11.57 5.97 13.32
C SER A 102 12.69 6.31 12.37
N ALA A 103 13.22 7.53 12.50
CA ALA A 103 14.37 8.02 11.73
C ALA A 103 14.22 7.96 10.20
N ALA A 104 12.99 7.83 9.68
CA ALA A 104 12.73 7.93 8.25
C ALA A 104 12.87 9.39 7.79
N LYS A 105 13.28 9.58 6.53
CA LYS A 105 13.40 10.93 5.96
C LYS A 105 12.03 11.43 5.51
N VAL A 106 11.63 12.62 5.96
CA VAL A 106 10.38 13.28 5.58
C VAL A 106 10.66 14.33 4.52
N ARG A 107 9.88 14.34 3.43
CA ARG A 107 10.03 15.34 2.35
C ARG A 107 8.70 15.66 1.68
N GLU A 108 8.67 16.74 0.91
CA GLU A 108 7.53 17.03 0.03
C GLU A 108 7.41 15.97 -1.09
N PRO A 109 6.18 15.56 -1.47
CA PRO A 109 5.97 14.57 -2.51
C PRO A 109 6.45 15.07 -3.87
N SER A 110 6.92 14.14 -4.70
CA SER A 110 7.23 14.49 -6.09
C SER A 110 5.96 14.85 -6.87
N ARG A 111 6.08 15.58 -7.99
CA ARG A 111 4.94 15.88 -8.88
C ARG A 111 4.22 14.66 -9.46
N PHE A 112 4.84 13.47 -9.37
CA PHE A 112 4.27 12.21 -9.83
C PHE A 112 3.89 11.28 -8.68
N ALA A 113 3.97 11.76 -7.43
CA ALA A 113 3.55 11.02 -6.26
C ALA A 113 2.03 10.90 -6.22
N ILE A 114 1.56 9.95 -5.41
CA ILE A 114 0.14 9.80 -5.10
C ILE A 114 -0.25 10.96 -4.18
N PRO A 115 -1.26 11.78 -4.53
CA PRO A 115 -1.64 12.94 -3.75
C PRO A 115 -2.42 12.51 -2.49
N MET A 116 -1.71 11.98 -1.51
CA MET A 116 -2.29 11.39 -0.31
C MET A 116 -2.05 12.24 0.95
N HIS A 117 -0.90 12.91 1.01
CA HIS A 117 -0.52 13.77 2.13
C HIS A 117 0.41 14.88 1.65
N ASN A 118 0.59 15.93 2.47
CA ASN A 118 1.51 17.04 2.19
C ASN A 118 2.99 16.63 2.17
N PHE A 119 3.29 15.44 2.72
CA PHE A 119 4.63 14.88 2.82
C PHE A 119 4.61 13.39 2.43
N GLU A 120 5.77 12.87 2.08
CA GLU A 120 6.05 11.45 1.94
C GLU A 120 7.28 11.10 2.80
N TRP A 121 7.33 9.84 3.24
CA TRP A 121 8.47 9.32 3.98
C TRP A 121 9.34 8.48 3.06
N VAL A 122 10.64 8.54 3.26
CA VAL A 122 11.63 7.75 2.53
C VAL A 122 12.37 6.88 3.53
N LEU A 123 12.29 5.57 3.34
CA LEU A 123 13.08 4.61 4.11
C LEU A 123 14.41 4.37 3.42
N ASP A 124 15.45 4.32 4.24
CA ASP A 124 16.81 3.99 3.86
C ASP A 124 17.43 3.04 4.89
N THR A 125 18.75 2.86 4.82
CA THR A 125 19.51 1.98 5.72
C THR A 125 19.60 2.48 7.16
N PHE A 126 19.22 3.74 7.44
CA PHE A 126 19.24 4.33 8.77
C PHE A 126 17.86 4.41 9.42
N SER A 127 16.82 4.15 8.63
CA SER A 127 15.45 4.08 9.12
C SER A 127 15.28 2.84 10.00
N ILE A 128 14.56 3.00 11.12
CA ILE A 128 14.29 1.91 12.06
C ILE A 128 12.82 1.52 11.88
N VAL A 129 12.57 0.24 11.61
CA VAL A 129 11.23 -0.33 11.43
C VAL A 129 11.09 -1.58 12.29
N GLU A 130 10.17 -1.55 13.25
CA GLU A 130 9.92 -2.65 14.19
C GLU A 130 8.48 -3.15 14.04
N GLU A 131 8.28 -4.44 13.80
CA GLU A 131 6.93 -5.04 13.71
C GLU A 131 6.31 -5.15 15.12
N VAL A 132 5.10 -4.64 15.29
CA VAL A 132 4.32 -4.78 16.52
C VAL A 132 3.61 -6.13 16.47
N ILE A 133 3.98 -7.03 17.37
CA ILE A 133 3.39 -8.37 17.51
C ILE A 133 2.32 -8.39 18.61
N GLU A 134 1.29 -9.20 18.44
CA GLU A 134 0.11 -9.25 19.35
C GLU A 134 0.43 -9.51 20.83
N ASN A 135 1.56 -10.16 21.13
CA ASN A 135 1.95 -10.53 22.49
C ASN A 135 2.81 -9.46 23.20
N ASN A 136 2.93 -8.25 22.65
CA ASN A 136 3.69 -7.19 23.29
C ASN A 136 2.84 -6.51 24.38
N GLU A 137 3.30 -6.51 25.64
CA GLU A 137 2.61 -5.86 26.76
C GLU A 137 2.60 -4.32 26.62
N GLU A 138 3.54 -3.76 25.86
CA GLU A 138 3.72 -2.31 25.72
C GLU A 138 3.00 -1.72 24.50
N GLU A 139 2.76 -2.50 23.45
CA GLU A 139 2.18 -2.02 22.19
C GLU A 139 1.16 -2.97 21.58
N SER A 140 -0.04 -2.47 21.33
CA SER A 140 -1.08 -3.19 20.61
C SER A 140 -1.05 -2.88 19.11
N MET A 141 -1.40 -3.88 18.31
CA MET A 141 -1.69 -3.69 16.89
C MET A 141 -2.81 -2.67 16.68
N LEU A 142 -2.73 -1.95 15.57
CA LEU A 142 -3.82 -1.07 15.12
C LEU A 142 -4.99 -1.93 14.61
N PRO A 143 -6.24 -1.47 14.81
CA PRO A 143 -7.40 -2.13 14.23
C PRO A 143 -7.31 -2.14 12.70
N LEU A 144 -8.08 -3.02 12.05
CA LEU A 144 -8.16 -3.03 10.60
C LEU A 144 -8.70 -1.68 10.08
N PRO A 145 -8.23 -1.20 8.91
CA PRO A 145 -8.71 0.05 8.33
C PRO A 145 -10.23 0.01 8.14
N SER A 146 -10.93 1.02 8.67
CA SER A 146 -12.39 1.10 8.62
C SER A 146 -12.91 2.11 7.61
N ARG A 147 -12.15 3.17 7.29
CA ARG A 147 -12.52 4.14 6.25
C ARG A 147 -12.43 3.53 4.85
N LEU A 148 -13.54 3.69 4.14
CA LEU A 148 -13.69 3.38 2.72
C LEU A 148 -14.20 4.64 2.00
N ASN A 149 -13.55 5.02 0.90
CA ASN A 149 -14.05 6.07 0.01
C ASN A 149 -15.15 5.51 -0.90
N MET A 150 -16.30 5.15 -0.31
CA MET A 150 -17.35 4.41 -1.02
C MET A 150 -18.08 5.25 -2.06
N VAL A 151 -18.24 4.69 -3.26
CA VAL A 151 -19.12 5.22 -4.30
C VAL A 151 -20.27 4.24 -4.57
N SER A 152 -21.49 4.76 -4.63
CA SER A 152 -22.67 3.95 -4.97
C SER A 152 -22.63 3.52 -6.43
N PHE A 153 -23.16 2.33 -6.77
CA PHE A 153 -23.21 1.87 -8.17
C PHE A 153 -24.03 2.80 -9.09
N ALA A 154 -24.93 3.62 -8.53
CA ALA A 154 -25.68 4.62 -9.29
C ALA A 154 -24.81 5.83 -9.68
N ASP A 155 -23.75 6.09 -8.92
CA ASP A 155 -22.88 7.26 -9.08
C ASP A 155 -21.51 6.91 -9.69
N ILE A 156 -21.21 5.63 -9.92
CA ILE A 156 -19.99 5.19 -10.62
C ILE A 156 -19.89 5.91 -11.98
N GLU A 157 -20.93 5.90 -12.81
CA GLU A 157 -20.88 6.55 -14.13
C GLU A 157 -20.66 8.07 -14.10
N LYS A 158 -20.83 8.70 -12.93
CA LYS A 158 -20.59 10.13 -12.70
C LYS A 158 -19.17 10.43 -12.23
N GLN A 159 -18.39 9.41 -11.86
CA GLN A 159 -17.00 9.60 -11.43
C GLN A 159 -16.14 10.06 -12.60
N ILE A 160 -15.15 10.91 -12.29
CA ILE A 160 -14.18 11.36 -13.28
C ILE A 160 -13.24 10.18 -13.56
N PRO A 161 -13.01 9.82 -14.83
CA PRO A 161 -12.07 8.76 -15.17
C PRO A 161 -10.67 9.06 -14.59
N GLY A 162 -10.16 8.13 -13.79
CA GLY A 162 -8.89 8.28 -13.07
C GLY A 162 -9.04 8.61 -11.58
N ASP A 163 -10.21 9.08 -11.13
CA ASP A 163 -10.49 9.22 -9.70
C ASP A 163 -10.65 7.83 -9.08
N GLU A 164 -9.96 7.61 -7.96
CA GLU A 164 -9.95 6.36 -7.21
C GLU A 164 -11.06 6.36 -6.16
N PHE A 165 -11.81 5.26 -6.08
CA PHE A 165 -12.83 5.03 -5.06
C PHE A 165 -12.80 3.58 -4.56
N ASP A 166 -13.54 3.31 -3.49
CA ASP A 166 -13.70 1.99 -2.91
C ASP A 166 -15.09 1.43 -3.18
N LEU A 167 -15.18 0.10 -3.28
CA LEU A 167 -16.41 -0.59 -3.59
C LEU A 167 -16.54 -1.87 -2.76
N VAL A 168 -17.73 -2.08 -2.21
CA VAL A 168 -18.12 -3.33 -1.55
C VAL A 168 -19.25 -3.94 -2.35
N ALA A 169 -19.09 -5.18 -2.78
CA ALA A 169 -20.09 -5.84 -3.61
C ALA A 169 -20.06 -7.36 -3.50
N VAL A 170 -21.20 -7.97 -3.82
CA VAL A 170 -21.33 -9.41 -3.99
C VAL A 170 -20.88 -9.78 -5.40
N VAL A 171 -20.05 -10.81 -5.52
CA VAL A 171 -19.66 -11.35 -6.82
C VAL A 171 -20.70 -12.37 -7.26
N ALA A 172 -21.49 -11.99 -8.25
CA ALA A 172 -22.55 -12.83 -8.79
C ALA A 172 -22.07 -13.78 -9.89
N ASN A 173 -21.03 -13.38 -10.62
CA ASN A 173 -20.38 -14.22 -11.61
C ASN A 173 -18.91 -13.83 -11.77
N CYS A 174 -18.07 -14.79 -12.13
CA CYS A 174 -16.67 -14.57 -12.49
C CYS A 174 -16.34 -15.42 -13.71
N GLY A 175 -15.77 -14.78 -14.75
CA GLY A 175 -15.35 -15.46 -15.97
C GLY A 175 -13.99 -16.12 -15.83
N THR A 176 -13.68 -17.00 -16.78
CA THR A 176 -12.33 -17.57 -16.93
C THR A 176 -11.35 -16.51 -17.42
N MET A 177 -10.05 -16.76 -17.23
CA MET A 177 -8.96 -15.92 -17.73
C MET A 177 -9.09 -15.64 -19.24
N LYS A 178 -8.93 -14.38 -19.62
CA LYS A 178 -8.92 -13.87 -20.99
C LYS A 178 -7.59 -13.18 -21.28
N TYR A 179 -7.26 -13.06 -22.56
CA TYR A 179 -6.01 -12.46 -23.04
C TYR A 179 -6.31 -11.41 -24.12
N GLN A 180 -5.63 -10.26 -24.06
CA GLN A 180 -5.81 -9.16 -25.01
C GLN A 180 -4.48 -8.70 -25.63
N GLY A 181 -4.26 -8.95 -26.92
CA GLY A 181 -3.04 -8.51 -27.62
C GLY A 181 -1.84 -9.44 -27.39
N SER A 182 -0.62 -8.88 -27.42
CA SER A 182 0.62 -9.66 -27.16
C SER A 182 0.74 -10.08 -25.69
N GLU A 183 1.53 -11.13 -25.46
CA GLU A 183 1.69 -11.90 -24.22
C GLU A 183 2.07 -11.02 -23.00
N ASN A 184 1.08 -10.36 -22.37
CA ASN A 184 1.09 -10.01 -20.94
C ASN A 184 -0.20 -9.31 -20.44
N ARG A 185 -1.17 -9.04 -21.31
CA ARG A 185 -2.43 -8.38 -20.91
C ARG A 185 -3.53 -9.42 -20.69
N ARG A 186 -3.39 -10.15 -19.60
CA ARG A 186 -4.39 -11.09 -19.10
C ARG A 186 -5.37 -10.40 -18.17
N PHE A 187 -6.62 -10.82 -18.21
CA PHE A 187 -7.68 -10.26 -17.40
C PHE A 187 -8.81 -11.25 -17.14
N GLN A 188 -9.59 -11.00 -16.08
CA GLN A 188 -10.85 -11.68 -15.80
C GLN A 188 -11.96 -10.65 -15.63
N GLU A 189 -13.17 -11.03 -16.04
CA GLU A 189 -14.36 -10.22 -15.87
C GLU A 189 -15.23 -10.83 -14.77
N ALA A 190 -15.66 -9.99 -13.83
CA ALA A 190 -16.60 -10.35 -12.79
C ALA A 190 -17.87 -9.48 -12.92
N ILE A 191 -19.01 -10.07 -12.58
CA ILE A 191 -20.27 -9.33 -12.41
C ILE A 191 -20.43 -9.08 -10.92
N LEU A 192 -20.30 -7.83 -10.54
CA LEU A 192 -20.55 -7.36 -9.19
C LEU A 192 -22.00 -6.94 -9.06
N ILE A 193 -22.58 -7.15 -7.88
CA ILE A 193 -23.96 -6.77 -7.57
C ILE A 193 -23.96 -6.01 -6.24
N ASP A 194 -24.64 -4.87 -6.23
CA ASP A 194 -24.90 -4.07 -5.02
C ASP A 194 -26.15 -4.55 -4.24
N ASP A 195 -26.44 -3.90 -3.13
CA ASP A 195 -27.62 -4.15 -2.29
C ASP A 195 -28.96 -3.94 -3.06
N LYS A 196 -28.94 -3.12 -4.11
CA LYS A 196 -30.08 -2.85 -5.01
C LYS A 196 -30.16 -3.83 -6.19
N LYS A 197 -29.32 -4.86 -6.21
CA LYS A 197 -29.24 -5.87 -7.28
C LYS A 197 -28.83 -5.32 -8.64
N LYS A 198 -28.19 -4.15 -8.70
CA LYS A 198 -27.68 -3.54 -9.93
C LYS A 198 -26.38 -4.26 -10.34
N PRO A 199 -26.32 -4.89 -11.51
CA PRO A 199 -25.09 -5.53 -11.97
C PRO A 199 -24.09 -4.51 -12.49
N PHE A 200 -22.82 -4.74 -12.23
CA PHE A 200 -21.71 -3.94 -12.73
C PHE A 200 -20.59 -4.85 -13.24
N LEU A 201 -20.01 -4.52 -14.40
CA LEU A 201 -18.90 -5.27 -14.97
C LEU A 201 -17.57 -4.78 -14.38
N PHE A 202 -16.90 -5.65 -13.65
CA PHE A 202 -15.60 -5.39 -13.04
C PHE A 202 -14.52 -6.17 -13.76
N THR A 203 -13.38 -5.54 -14.05
CA THR A 203 -12.29 -6.21 -14.76
C THR A 203 -11.02 -6.24 -13.92
N ILE A 204 -10.57 -7.46 -13.65
CA ILE A 204 -9.38 -7.76 -12.88
C ILE A 204 -8.23 -7.97 -13.87
N TRP A 205 -7.10 -7.28 -13.69
CA TRP A 205 -6.00 -7.29 -14.66
C TRP A 205 -4.70 -7.90 -14.11
N GLY A 206 -3.88 -8.45 -15.01
CA GLY A 206 -2.51 -8.84 -14.74
C GLY A 206 -2.39 -9.95 -13.68
N GLU A 207 -1.47 -9.80 -12.73
CA GLU A 207 -1.28 -10.78 -11.66
C GLU A 207 -2.43 -10.83 -10.64
N LEU A 208 -3.23 -9.75 -10.53
CA LEU A 208 -4.42 -9.76 -9.67
C LEU A 208 -5.45 -10.74 -10.23
N ALA A 209 -5.54 -10.85 -11.55
CA ALA A 209 -6.35 -11.88 -12.18
C ALA A 209 -5.79 -13.28 -11.89
N ASP A 210 -4.48 -13.48 -11.95
CA ASP A 210 -3.90 -14.81 -11.71
C ASP A 210 -4.16 -15.33 -10.30
N LYS A 211 -4.05 -14.45 -9.29
CA LYS A 211 -4.19 -14.79 -7.88
C LYS A 211 -5.65 -14.64 -7.45
N ASP A 212 -6.05 -13.41 -7.21
CA ASP A 212 -7.35 -13.07 -6.63
C ASP A 212 -8.51 -13.44 -7.57
N GLY A 213 -8.34 -13.25 -8.88
CA GLY A 213 -9.34 -13.64 -9.87
C GLY A 213 -9.57 -15.17 -9.94
N THR A 214 -8.50 -15.96 -9.79
CA THR A 214 -8.59 -17.42 -9.70
C THR A 214 -9.24 -17.86 -8.38
N GLU A 215 -8.84 -17.27 -7.25
CA GLU A 215 -9.45 -17.55 -5.95
C GLU A 215 -10.94 -17.20 -5.94
N LEU A 216 -11.29 -16.03 -6.49
CA LEU A 216 -12.66 -15.56 -6.59
C LEU A 216 -13.54 -16.52 -7.40
N LEU A 217 -13.01 -17.06 -8.51
CA LEU A 217 -13.70 -18.05 -9.32
C LEU A 217 -13.95 -19.35 -8.54
N GLN A 218 -12.99 -19.80 -7.73
CA GLN A 218 -13.14 -21.00 -6.87
C GLN A 218 -14.21 -20.80 -5.79
N GLN A 219 -14.29 -19.60 -5.22
CA GLN A 219 -15.22 -19.25 -4.15
C GLN A 219 -16.62 -18.84 -4.64
N LEU A 220 -16.82 -18.70 -5.96
CA LEU A 220 -18.04 -18.15 -6.56
C LEU A 220 -19.33 -18.85 -6.11
N HIS A 221 -19.28 -20.14 -5.82
CA HIS A 221 -20.41 -20.92 -5.31
C HIS A 221 -20.97 -20.42 -3.97
N ARG A 222 -20.22 -19.58 -3.24
CA ARG A 222 -20.62 -18.96 -1.96
C ARG A 222 -21.07 -17.51 -2.10
N TYR A 223 -21.10 -16.97 -3.32
CA TYR A 223 -21.37 -15.55 -3.59
C TYR A 223 -20.48 -14.63 -2.72
N PRO A 224 -19.15 -14.67 -2.90
CA PRO A 224 -18.23 -13.95 -2.04
C PRO A 224 -18.49 -12.44 -2.10
N VAL A 225 -18.35 -11.79 -0.94
CA VAL A 225 -18.34 -10.34 -0.84
C VAL A 225 -16.91 -9.87 -0.97
N ILE A 226 -16.65 -8.96 -1.90
CA ILE A 226 -15.33 -8.35 -2.08
C ILE A 226 -15.34 -6.91 -1.60
N VAL A 227 -14.18 -6.46 -1.12
CA VAL A 227 -13.85 -5.06 -0.93
C VAL A 227 -12.76 -4.72 -1.94
N ALA A 228 -13.10 -3.93 -2.95
CA ALA A 228 -12.16 -3.45 -3.95
C ALA A 228 -11.77 -2.01 -3.59
N LYS A 229 -10.53 -1.80 -3.17
CA LYS A 229 -10.02 -0.47 -2.78
C LYS A 229 -9.30 0.22 -3.92
N ARG A 230 -9.37 1.55 -3.96
CA ARG A 230 -8.64 2.43 -4.89
C ARG A 230 -8.81 2.05 -6.36
N ILE A 231 -10.03 1.64 -6.72
CA ILE A 231 -10.35 1.29 -8.10
C ILE A 231 -10.71 2.55 -8.88
N ALA A 232 -10.39 2.57 -10.17
CA ALA A 232 -10.68 3.70 -11.03
C ALA A 232 -11.48 3.28 -12.25
N ILE A 233 -12.34 4.19 -12.72
CA ILE A 233 -12.99 4.02 -14.01
C ILE A 233 -11.96 4.23 -15.11
N SER A 234 -11.87 3.23 -15.99
CA SER A 234 -11.12 3.36 -17.23
C SER A 234 -12.05 3.76 -18.38
N ASN A 235 -11.57 4.64 -19.25
CA ASN A 235 -12.24 5.01 -20.51
C ASN A 235 -12.27 3.89 -21.55
N PHE A 236 -11.95 2.65 -21.16
CA PHE A 236 -11.97 1.52 -22.06
C PHE A 236 -13.40 1.06 -22.30
N LYS A 237 -14.01 1.57 -23.38
CA LYS A 237 -15.33 1.16 -23.86
C LYS A 237 -15.20 -0.04 -24.79
N GLN A 238 -15.37 -1.25 -24.29
CA GLN A 238 -15.79 -2.38 -25.12
C GLN A 238 -17.32 -2.47 -25.06
N GLY A 239 -17.98 -1.79 -25.99
CA GLY A 239 -19.43 -1.55 -25.92
C GLY A 239 -19.81 -0.46 -24.89
N GLN A 240 -21.10 -0.34 -24.57
CA GLN A 240 -21.64 0.63 -23.59
C GLN A 240 -21.28 0.31 -22.12
N ARG A 241 -20.12 -0.31 -21.85
CA ARG A 241 -19.78 -0.82 -20.53
C ARG A 241 -18.57 -0.09 -19.95
N THR A 242 -18.77 0.51 -18.79
CA THR A 242 -17.72 1.14 -17.98
C THR A 242 -16.85 0.05 -17.35
N THR A 243 -15.55 0.09 -17.60
CA THR A 243 -14.60 -0.89 -17.06
C THR A 243 -13.89 -0.29 -15.88
N ILE A 244 -14.04 -0.88 -14.70
CA ILE A 244 -13.22 -0.54 -13.54
C ILE A 244 -11.91 -1.32 -13.62
N ARG A 245 -10.80 -0.62 -13.38
CA ARG A 245 -9.48 -1.23 -13.19
C ARG A 245 -9.11 -1.16 -11.72
N CYS A 246 -8.72 -2.31 -11.20
CA CYS A 246 -7.94 -2.49 -9.98
C CYS A 246 -6.44 -2.50 -10.32
#